data_AF-U5HIY7-F1
#
_entry.id   AF-U5HIY7-F1
#
_cell.length_a   1.000
_cell.length_b   1.000
_cell.length_c   1.000
_cell.angle_alpha   90.00
_cell.angle_beta   90.00
_cell.angle_gamma   90.00
#
_symmetry.space_group_name_H-M   'P 1'
#
loop_
_entity.id
_entity.type
_entity.pdbx_description
1 polymer ?
#
loop_
_entity_poly.entity_id
_entity_poly.type
_entity_poly.pdbx_seq_one_letter_code
_entity_poly.pdbx_strand_id
1 'polypeptide(L)' 'MCEVYNHPFSESIRAGVGSIMCSYNLINQTHACENSYLMNKLAKQDLAFHCFVVSDWAAQTSGVSSALAGLDMSMPGF' A
#
# COMPACT_ATOMS: atom_id res chain seq x y z
N MET A 1 -4.53 11.65 -9.12
CA MET A 1 -3.73 10.57 -8.51
C MET A 1 -2.57 10.16 -9.41
N CYS A 2 -2.82 9.71 -10.64
CA CYS A 2 -1.78 9.12 -11.50
C CYS A 2 -0.66 10.09 -11.93
N GLU A 3 -1.00 11.34 -12.27
CA GLU A 3 -0.04 12.28 -12.89
C GLU A 3 0.97 12.88 -11.91
N VAL A 4 0.58 13.06 -10.63
CA VAL A 4 1.42 13.74 -9.63
C VAL A 4 1.95 12.76 -8.58
N TYR A 5 1.06 12.04 -7.90
CA TYR A 5 1.42 11.27 -6.71
C TYR A 5 1.90 9.86 -7.03
N ASN A 6 1.37 9.22 -8.08
CA ASN A 6 1.70 7.84 -8.41
C ASN A 6 3.01 7.70 -9.20
N HIS A 7 3.36 8.69 -10.02
CA HIS A 7 4.54 8.67 -10.88
C HIS A 7 5.85 8.27 -10.16
N PRO A 8 6.21 8.84 -8.99
CA PRO A 8 7.43 8.41 -8.29
C PRO A 8 7.36 6.95 -7.79
N PHE A 9 6.18 6.45 -7.43
CA PHE A 9 6.01 5.05 -7.03
C PHE A 9 6.17 4.09 -8.21
N SER A 10 5.62 4.42 -9.38
CA SER A 10 5.82 3.60 -10.58
C SER A 10 7.28 3.52 -10.98
N GLU A 11 8.02 4.62 -10.89
CA GLU A 11 9.47 4.61 -11.14
C GLU A 11 10.24 3.80 -10.09
N SER A 12 9.83 3.86 -8.82
CA SER A 12 10.46 3.08 -7.74
C SER A 12 10.22 1.57 -7.93
N ILE A 13 9.02 1.18 -8.34
CA ILE A 13 8.68 -0.21 -8.67
C ILE A 13 9.48 -0.67 -9.89
N ARG A 14 9.56 0.16 -10.94
CA ARG A 14 10.38 -0.11 -12.13
C ARG A 14 11.87 -0.25 -11.82
N ALA A 15 12.36 0.47 -10.81
CA ALA A 15 13.72 0.35 -10.29
C ALA A 15 13.96 -0.89 -9.40
N GLY A 16 12.91 -1.68 -9.09
CA GLY A 16 13.03 -2.91 -8.32
C GLY A 16 13.01 -2.71 -6.80
N VAL A 17 12.24 -1.75 -6.29
CA VAL A 17 12.06 -1.56 -4.83
C VAL A 17 11.52 -2.84 -4.15
N GLY A 18 12.07 -3.16 -2.98
CA GLY A 18 11.71 -4.38 -2.24
C GLY A 18 10.51 -4.26 -1.29
N SER A 19 10.06 -3.05 -0.99
CA SER A 19 8.91 -2.80 -0.10
C SER A 19 8.29 -1.44 -0.36
N ILE A 20 6.98 -1.32 -0.12
CA ILE A 20 6.25 -0.04 -0.11
C ILE A 20 5.53 0.09 1.24
N MET A 21 5.55 1.29 1.81
CA MET A 21 4.86 1.59 3.06
C MET A 21 3.51 2.28 2.77
N CYS A 22 2.42 1.75 3.31
CA CYS A 22 1.12 2.44 3.28
C CYS A 22 1.05 3.50 4.39
N SER A 23 0.47 4.67 4.08
CA SER A 23 0.44 5.83 4.97
C SER A 23 -0.71 5.80 5.99
N TYR A 24 -0.64 6.68 6.99
CA TYR A 24 -1.71 6.82 7.99
C TYR A 24 -3.04 7.35 7.44
N ASN A 25 -2.96 8.26 6.46
CA ASN A 25 -4.10 9.07 6.07
C ASN A 25 -5.18 8.27 5.34
N LEU A 26 -6.38 8.84 5.34
CA LEU A 26 -7.46 8.36 4.50
C LEU A 26 -7.26 8.83 3.06
N ILE A 27 -7.57 7.97 2.11
CA ILE A 27 -7.69 8.30 0.69
C ILE A 27 -9.09 7.86 0.27
N ASN A 28 -9.92 8.82 -0.16
CA ASN A 28 -11.35 8.61 -0.42
C ASN A 28 -12.09 7.95 0.76
N GLN A 29 -11.82 8.41 1.99
CA GLN A 29 -12.43 7.91 3.23
C GLN A 29 -12.05 6.47 3.62
N THR A 30 -11.00 5.89 3.03
CA THR A 30 -10.46 4.58 3.42
C THR A 30 -9.00 4.71 3.84
N HIS A 31 -8.62 4.09 4.96
CA HIS A 31 -7.22 4.06 5.41
C HIS A 31 -6.33 3.48 4.33
N ALA A 32 -5.17 4.08 4.07
CA ALA A 32 -4.31 3.63 2.98
C ALA A 32 -3.88 2.16 3.15
N CYS A 33 -3.65 1.71 4.40
CA CYS A 33 -3.35 0.32 4.75
C CYS A 33 -4.54 -0.65 4.69
N GLU A 34 -5.73 -0.17 4.28
CA GLU A 34 -6.94 -0.98 4.04
C GLU A 34 -7.54 -0.68 2.66
N ASN A 35 -6.85 0.11 1.84
CA ASN A 35 -7.37 0.56 0.56
C ASN A 35 -6.99 -0.44 -0.55
N SER A 36 -7.94 -1.32 -0.89
CA SER A 36 -7.77 -2.33 -1.92
C SER A 36 -7.50 -1.75 -3.31
N TYR A 37 -8.00 -0.54 -3.59
CA TYR A 37 -7.70 0.14 -4.85
C TYR A 37 -6.22 0.52 -4.93
N LEU A 38 -5.61 0.99 -3.85
CA LEU A 38 -4.21 1.39 -3.84
C LEU A 38 -3.27 0.19 -3.84
N MET A 39 -3.50 -0.79 -2.97
CA MET A 39 -2.58 -1.92 -2.80
C MET A 39 -2.83 -3.00 -3.85
N ASN A 40 -4.05 -3.51 -3.97
CA ASN A 40 -4.33 -4.60 -4.91
C ASN A 40 -4.41 -4.10 -6.36
N LYS A 41 -5.24 -3.09 -6.63
CA LYS A 41 -5.47 -2.63 -8.01
C LYS A 41 -4.28 -1.85 -8.57
N LEU A 42 -3.87 -0.78 -7.89
CA LEU A 42 -2.84 0.12 -8.42
C LEU A 42 -1.43 -0.47 -8.29
N ALA A 43 -0.98 -0.80 -7.08
CA ALA A 43 0.39 -1.27 -6.87
C ALA A 43 0.62 -2.70 -7.40
N LYS A 44 -0.15 -3.69 -6.91
CA LYS A 44 0.08 -5.11 -7.23
C LYS A 44 -0.35 -5.48 -8.66
N GLN A 45 -1.51 -5.01 -9.14
CA GLN A 45 -1.99 -5.33 -10.49
C GLN A 45 -1.45 -4.38 -11.57
N ASP A 46 -1.76 -3.08 -11.49
CA ASP A 46 -1.50 -2.14 -12.59
C ASP A 46 0.00 -1.80 -12.73
N LEU A 47 0.72 -1.67 -11.61
CA LEU A 47 2.17 -1.42 -11.59
C LEU A 47 3.00 -2.70 -11.45
N ALA A 48 2.35 -3.87 -11.36
CA ALA A 48 3.01 -5.17 -11.20
C ALA A 48 4.05 -5.21 -10.06
N PHE A 49 3.68 -4.70 -8.87
CA PHE A 49 4.51 -4.81 -7.67
C PHE A 49 4.41 -6.21 -7.06
N HIS A 50 5.53 -6.95 -7.03
CA HIS A 50 5.59 -8.36 -6.62
C HIS A 50 6.13 -8.59 -5.20
N CYS A 51 6.62 -7.54 -4.53
CA CYS A 51 7.14 -7.64 -3.17
C CYS A 51 6.02 -7.36 -2.14
N PHE A 52 6.37 -6.83 -0.97
CA PHE A 52 5.44 -6.73 0.15
C PHE A 52 5.12 -5.28 0.54
N VAL A 53 3.89 -5.06 1.00
CA VAL A 53 3.42 -3.79 1.56
C VAL A 53 3.49 -3.85 3.09
N VAL A 54 4.14 -2.86 3.69
CA VAL A 54 4.26 -2.70 5.15
C VAL A 54 3.40 -1.54 5.63
N SER A 55 2.82 -1.64 6.82
CA SER A 55 2.15 -0.50 7.44
C SER A 55 3.16 0.52 7.94
N ASP A 56 2.81 1.80 7.87
CA ASP A 56 3.42 2.76 8.80
C ASP A 56 3.10 2.32 10.25
N TRP A 57 3.84 2.84 11.23
CA TRP A 57 3.82 2.36 12.61
C TRP A 57 2.43 2.52 13.25
N ALA A 58 1.75 1.39 13.48
CA ALA A 58 0.37 1.33 13.98
C ALA A 58 -0.67 1.95 13.04
N ALA A 59 -0.39 2.01 11.73
CA ALA A 59 -1.35 2.47 10.72
C ALA A 59 -2.38 1.40 10.31
N GLN A 60 -2.20 0.15 10.74
CA GLN A 60 -3.17 -0.92 10.52
C GLN A 60 -4.35 -0.77 11.49
N THR A 61 -5.56 -0.57 10.96
CA THR A 61 -6.77 -0.35 11.76
C THR A 61 -7.68 -1.58 11.89
N SER A 62 -7.42 -2.64 11.13
CA SER A 62 -8.17 -3.90 11.18
C SER A 62 -7.29 -5.09 10.82
N GLY A 63 -7.69 -6.30 11.22
CA GLY A 63 -7.02 -7.54 10.85
C GLY A 63 -7.46 -8.05 9.47
N VAL A 64 -8.75 -8.37 9.32
CA VAL A 64 -9.28 -9.02 8.12
C VAL A 64 -9.30 -8.08 6.91
N SER A 65 -9.79 -6.84 7.08
CA SER A 65 -9.95 -5.92 5.95
C SER A 65 -8.60 -5.48 5.38
N SER A 66 -7.60 -5.19 6.24
CA SER A 66 -6.25 -4.83 5.78
C SER A 66 -5.57 -5.97 5.01
N ALA A 67 -5.64 -7.20 5.51
CA ALA A 67 -5.08 -8.37 4.84
C ALA A 67 -5.73 -8.62 3.48
N LEU A 68 -7.06 -8.58 3.39
CA LEU A 68 -7.79 -8.75 2.12
C LEU A 68 -7.56 -7.57 1.15
N ALA A 69 -7.33 -6.37 1.67
CA ALA A 69 -7.02 -5.19 0.88
C ALA A 69 -5.60 -5.21 0.30
N GLY A 70 -4.71 -6.08 0.79
CA GLY A 70 -3.38 -6.28 0.22
C GLY A 70 -2.22 -5.89 1.14
N LEU A 71 -2.44 -5.67 2.43
CA LEU A 71 -1.37 -5.47 3.41
C LEU A 71 -0.65 -6.80 3.68
N ASP A 72 0.68 -6.79 3.63
CA ASP A 72 1.49 -8.01 3.81
C ASP A 72 2.26 -8.04 5.15
N MET A 73 2.55 -6.86 5.73
CA MET A 73 3.28 -6.74 7.00
C MET A 73 2.69 -5.66 7.91
N SER A 74 2.31 -6.06 9.11
CA SER A 74 1.96 -5.16 10.21
C SER A 74 3.22 -4.67 10.90
N MET A 75 3.35 -3.36 11.08
CA MET A 75 4.40 -2.73 11.88
C MET A 75 3.79 -1.71 12.84
N PRO A 76 4.21 -1.67 14.12
CA PRO A 76 5.18 -2.57 14.77
C PRO A 76 4.58 -3.93 15.23
N GLY A 77 3.28 -4.15 15.07
CA GLY A 77 2.62 -5.44 15.31
C GLY A 77 1.92 -5.62 16.67
N PHE A 78 1.56 -4.54 17.37
CA PHE A 78 0.81 -4.55 18.64
C PHE A 78 -0.50 -3.76 18.56
#